data_AF-A0A960MJP9-F1
#
_entry.id   AF-A0A960MJP9-F1
#
_cell.length_a   1.000
_cell.length_b   1.000
_cell.length_c   1.000
_cell.angle_alpha   90.00
_cell.angle_beta   90.00
_cell.angle_gamma   90.00
#
_symmetry.space_group_name_H-M   'P 1'
#
loop_
_entity.id
_entity.type
_entity.pdbx_description
1 polymer ?
#
loop_
_entity_poly.entity_id
_entity_poly.type
_entity_poly.pdbx_seq_one_letter_code
_entity_poly.pdbx_strand_id
1 'polypeptide(L)'
;MKVTQRIAPLAAFLALLVFPGHRVEAQSTDPAIPTGTLSAYPTVVQAGTFPTLTWGITYPNIVVDVVDIEPPGTIVPTKSLRMDVRVIGASVKRVWLDSRGRVVDWEWVPTEALISYNNSSYSRIWYNTQNNVNPNTIVHSRNVYNNQPIRFGGRYLNSNGSWNTLYTSTNTNGNAVALKNGDTPPTTEPLYQQPTLESFLVPYLDQNGNIKIGPKDVIMLFELTHTD
;
A
#
# COMPACT_ATOMS: atom_id res chain seq x y z
N MET A 1 79.29 26.53 -16.82
CA MET A 1 79.26 25.12 -17.26
C MET A 1 78.37 24.35 -16.30
N LYS A 2 77.30 23.73 -16.81
CA LYS A 2 76.25 22.90 -16.16
C LYS A 2 75.20 23.66 -15.30
N VAL A 3 73.93 23.77 -15.75
CA VAL A 3 72.76 22.82 -15.58
C VAL A 3 71.90 23.36 -14.39
N THR A 4 70.57 23.51 -14.37
CA THR A 4 69.42 22.97 -15.13
C THR A 4 68.23 23.95 -15.01
N GLN A 5 67.48 24.22 -16.07
CA GLN A 5 66.08 24.68 -15.95
C GLN A 5 65.20 23.46 -15.68
N ARG A 6 64.45 23.45 -14.58
CA ARG A 6 63.41 22.45 -14.31
C ARG A 6 62.09 22.96 -14.86
N ILE A 7 61.62 22.30 -15.92
CA ILE A 7 60.25 22.40 -16.44
C ILE A 7 59.35 21.57 -15.52
N ALA A 8 58.33 22.19 -14.92
CA ALA A 8 57.28 21.49 -14.20
C ALA A 8 56.16 21.12 -15.19
N PRO A 9 55.78 19.83 -15.34
CA PRO A 9 54.63 19.47 -16.17
C PRO A 9 53.33 19.72 -15.40
N LEU A 10 52.44 20.47 -16.04
CA LEU A 10 51.05 20.69 -15.65
C LEU A 10 50.29 19.36 -15.79
N ALA A 11 50.01 18.69 -14.67
CA ALA A 11 49.17 17.50 -14.65
C ALA A 11 47.68 17.91 -14.72
N ALA A 12 47.08 17.81 -15.90
CA ALA A 12 45.65 17.98 -16.07
C ALA A 12 44.93 16.70 -15.56
N PHE A 13 44.33 16.80 -14.38
CA PHE A 13 43.40 15.79 -13.86
C PHE A 13 42.07 15.89 -14.61
N LEU A 14 41.83 15.01 -15.58
CA LEU A 14 40.52 14.84 -16.21
C LEU A 14 39.66 13.96 -15.29
N ALA A 15 38.83 14.58 -14.46
CA ALA A 15 37.84 13.87 -13.66
C ALA A 15 36.68 13.40 -14.56
N LEU A 16 36.62 12.10 -14.85
CA LEU A 16 35.41 11.48 -15.41
C LEU A 16 34.32 11.49 -14.34
N LEU A 17 33.38 12.43 -14.44
CA LEU A 17 32.09 12.36 -13.77
C LEU A 17 31.27 11.23 -14.42
N VAL A 18 31.35 10.03 -13.85
CA VAL A 18 30.38 8.98 -14.13
C VAL A 18 29.07 9.38 -13.47
N PHE A 19 28.16 9.95 -14.24
CA PHE A 19 26.79 10.14 -13.80
C PHE A 19 26.20 8.77 -13.48
N PRO A 20 25.65 8.54 -12.27
CA PRO A 20 24.87 7.34 -12.03
C PRO A 20 23.69 7.35 -13.02
N GLY A 21 23.69 6.36 -13.91
CA GLY A 21 22.59 6.12 -14.83
C GLY A 21 21.29 6.08 -14.04
N HIS A 22 20.38 6.98 -14.39
CA HIS A 22 19.05 6.97 -13.82
C HIS A 22 18.43 5.63 -14.24
N ARG A 23 18.18 4.76 -13.27
CA ARG A 23 17.40 3.56 -13.52
C ARG A 23 16.01 4.04 -13.89
N VAL A 24 15.67 3.92 -15.16
CA VAL A 24 14.29 3.98 -15.63
C VAL A 24 13.56 2.88 -14.86
N GLU A 25 12.76 3.27 -13.87
CA GLU A 25 11.87 2.34 -13.19
C GLU A 25 10.98 1.72 -14.26
N ALA A 26 10.90 0.38 -14.26
CA ALA A 26 10.16 -0.37 -15.27
C ALA A 26 8.72 0.16 -15.32
N GLN A 27 8.38 0.81 -16.42
CA GLN A 27 7.03 1.27 -16.71
C GLN A 27 6.12 0.03 -16.66
N SER A 28 5.07 0.07 -15.85
CA SER A 28 4.13 -1.05 -15.72
C SER A 28 3.63 -1.42 -17.11
N THR A 29 3.92 -2.63 -17.59
CA THR A 29 3.45 -3.16 -18.89
C THR A 29 1.95 -3.49 -18.87
N ASP A 30 1.25 -3.02 -17.84
CA ASP A 30 -0.13 -3.34 -17.56
C ASP A 30 -1.02 -2.23 -18.08
N PRO A 31 -1.94 -2.52 -19.02
CA PRO A 31 -2.76 -1.47 -19.61
C PRO A 31 -3.77 -0.96 -18.56
N ALA A 32 -4.04 0.36 -18.55
CA ALA A 32 -4.98 0.97 -17.60
C ALA A 32 -6.46 0.67 -17.92
N ILE A 33 -6.73 0.31 -19.17
CA ILE A 33 -8.02 -0.18 -19.70
C ILE A 33 -7.73 -1.43 -20.53
N PRO A 34 -8.69 -2.35 -20.73
CA PRO A 34 -8.45 -3.52 -21.57
C PRO A 34 -7.97 -3.11 -22.96
N THR A 35 -6.84 -3.68 -23.39
CA THR A 35 -6.32 -3.51 -24.75
C THR A 35 -6.35 -4.86 -25.46
N GLY A 36 -6.40 -4.86 -26.79
CA GLY A 36 -6.44 -6.11 -27.51
C GLY A 36 -5.99 -5.99 -28.95
N THR A 37 -5.75 -7.14 -29.56
CA THR A 37 -5.47 -7.30 -30.98
C THR A 37 -6.59 -8.10 -31.63
N LEU A 38 -6.92 -7.76 -32.86
CA LEU A 38 -7.78 -8.54 -33.73
C LEU A 38 -7.00 -8.78 -35.03
N SER A 39 -6.81 -10.05 -35.39
CA SER A 39 -6.22 -10.43 -36.67
C SER A 39 -7.11 -11.42 -37.40
N ALA A 40 -7.03 -11.41 -38.72
CA ALA A 40 -7.73 -12.33 -39.59
C ALA A 40 -6.70 -12.99 -40.51
N TYR A 41 -6.75 -14.32 -40.65
CA TYR A 41 -5.91 -15.02 -41.61
C TYR A 41 -6.69 -16.06 -42.42
N PRO A 42 -6.56 -16.06 -43.77
CA PRO A 42 -5.85 -15.05 -44.57
C PRO A 42 -6.60 -13.71 -44.60
N THR A 43 -5.88 -12.60 -44.79
CA THR A 43 -6.47 -11.24 -44.90
C THR A 43 -7.20 -11.01 -46.23
N VAL A 44 -6.97 -11.88 -47.21
CA VAL A 44 -7.66 -11.92 -48.50
C VAL A 44 -8.21 -13.33 -48.68
N VAL A 45 -9.50 -13.43 -48.95
CA VAL A 45 -10.18 -14.71 -49.19
C VAL A 45 -10.73 -14.76 -50.60
N GLN A 46 -10.71 -15.95 -51.20
CA GLN A 46 -11.49 -16.22 -52.41
C GLN A 46 -12.95 -16.47 -52.01
N ALA A 47 -13.88 -16.27 -52.95
CA ALA A 47 -15.28 -16.58 -52.72
C ALA A 47 -15.42 -18.06 -52.31
N GLY A 48 -16.06 -18.30 -51.15
CA GLY A 48 -16.21 -19.64 -50.57
C GLY A 48 -15.16 -20.04 -49.52
N THR A 49 -14.18 -19.19 -49.22
CA THR A 49 -13.25 -19.39 -48.10
C THR A 49 -13.55 -18.47 -46.93
N PHE A 50 -13.44 -19.00 -45.71
CA PHE A 50 -13.67 -18.26 -44.47
C PHE A 50 -12.32 -17.96 -43.79
N PRO A 51 -12.02 -16.69 -43.47
CA PRO A 51 -10.82 -16.37 -42.73
C PRO A 51 -10.99 -16.73 -41.26
N THR A 52 -9.91 -17.20 -40.63
CA THR A 52 -9.87 -17.41 -39.19
C THR A 52 -9.62 -16.08 -38.50
N LEU A 53 -10.52 -15.69 -37.61
CA LEU A 53 -10.36 -14.53 -36.74
C LEU A 53 -9.68 -14.96 -35.44
N THR A 54 -8.61 -14.25 -35.07
CA THR A 54 -7.92 -14.40 -33.80
C THR A 54 -8.00 -13.08 -33.04
N TRP A 55 -8.53 -13.11 -31.82
CA TRP A 55 -8.50 -11.96 -30.92
C TRP A 55 -7.65 -12.28 -29.70
N GLY A 56 -6.90 -11.29 -29.22
CA GLY A 56 -6.21 -11.32 -27.94
C GLY A 56 -6.64 -10.11 -27.12
N ILE A 57 -7.01 -10.30 -25.86
CA ILE A 57 -7.38 -9.22 -24.95
C ILE A 57 -6.45 -9.28 -23.74
N THR A 58 -5.77 -8.18 -23.45
CA THR A 58 -4.97 -7.95 -22.24
C THR A 58 -5.76 -7.05 -21.31
N TYR A 59 -6.17 -7.62 -20.17
CA TYR A 59 -6.85 -6.88 -19.11
C TYR A 59 -5.84 -6.22 -18.17
N PRO A 60 -6.19 -5.08 -17.54
CA PRO A 60 -5.43 -4.56 -16.40
C PRO A 60 -5.34 -5.63 -15.32
N ASN A 61 -4.17 -5.84 -14.73
CA ASN A 61 -4.02 -6.72 -13.58
C ASN A 61 -4.82 -6.14 -12.41
N ILE A 62 -5.62 -7.00 -11.78
CA ILE A 62 -6.18 -6.73 -10.46
C ILE A 62 -5.21 -7.17 -9.37
N VAL A 63 -5.48 -6.77 -8.13
CA VAL A 63 -4.56 -6.96 -7.01
C VAL A 63 -4.27 -8.43 -6.77
N VAL A 64 -5.29 -9.29 -6.91
CA VAL A 64 -5.15 -10.74 -6.77
C VAL A 64 -4.37 -11.41 -7.91
N ASP A 65 -4.12 -10.72 -9.02
CA ASP A 65 -3.26 -11.23 -10.10
C ASP A 65 -1.76 -11.01 -9.80
N VAL A 66 -1.45 -10.15 -8.83
CA VAL A 66 -0.08 -9.66 -8.57
C VAL A 66 0.37 -9.84 -7.13
N VAL A 67 -0.56 -10.08 -6.21
CA VAL A 67 -0.30 -10.45 -4.82
C VAL A 67 -1.30 -11.52 -4.36
N ASP A 68 -0.82 -12.45 -3.54
CA ASP A 68 -1.67 -13.28 -2.70
C ASP A 68 -1.96 -12.52 -1.39
N ILE A 69 -3.22 -12.53 -0.95
CA ILE A 69 -3.64 -11.97 0.34
C ILE A 69 -4.01 -13.13 1.26
N GLU A 70 -3.08 -13.48 2.14
CA GLU A 70 -3.27 -14.52 3.15
C GLU A 70 -4.02 -13.95 4.36
N PRO A 71 -5.18 -14.51 4.76
CA PRO A 71 -5.87 -14.06 5.95
C PRO A 71 -4.98 -14.09 7.20
N PRO A 72 -5.04 -13.07 8.07
CA PRO A 72 -5.99 -11.96 8.06
C PRO A 72 -5.58 -10.77 7.17
N GLY A 73 -4.34 -10.73 6.66
CA GLY A 73 -3.91 -9.68 5.73
C GLY A 73 -2.42 -9.63 5.46
N THR A 74 -1.74 -10.78 5.44
CA THR A 74 -0.36 -10.86 4.95
C THR A 74 -0.39 -10.81 3.43
N ILE A 75 0.36 -9.88 2.85
CA ILE A 75 0.41 -9.68 1.40
C ILE A 75 1.70 -10.32 0.88
N VAL A 76 1.58 -11.24 -0.08
CA VAL A 76 2.71 -11.95 -0.69
C VAL A 76 2.74 -11.64 -2.20
N PRO A 77 3.69 -10.83 -2.68
CA PRO A 77 3.77 -10.52 -4.11
C PRO A 77 4.11 -11.76 -4.95
N THR A 78 3.39 -11.98 -6.05
CA THR A 78 3.66 -13.07 -7.01
C THR A 78 4.68 -12.64 -8.08
N LYS A 79 5.00 -11.34 -8.13
CA LYS A 79 6.02 -10.71 -8.97
C LYS A 79 6.57 -9.46 -8.28
N SER A 80 7.69 -8.95 -8.79
CA SER A 80 8.29 -7.73 -8.27
C SER A 80 7.44 -6.50 -8.62
N LEU A 81 7.14 -5.66 -7.63
CA LEU A 81 6.27 -4.50 -7.76
C LEU A 81 6.87 -3.29 -7.04
N ARG A 82 6.37 -2.09 -7.36
CA ARG A 82 6.52 -0.91 -6.50
C ARG A 82 5.30 -0.80 -5.61
N MET A 83 5.51 -0.65 -4.31
CA MET A 83 4.45 -0.45 -3.34
C MET A 83 4.58 0.95 -2.73
N ASP A 84 3.45 1.66 -2.68
CA ASP A 84 3.27 2.90 -1.95
C ASP A 84 2.20 2.70 -0.87
N VAL A 85 2.46 3.23 0.32
CA VAL A 85 1.54 3.16 1.46
C VAL A 85 1.10 4.58 1.80
N ARG A 86 -0.20 4.75 2.01
CA ARG A 86 -0.83 5.98 2.48
C ARG A 86 -1.67 5.67 3.71
N VAL A 87 -1.83 6.64 4.60
CA VAL A 87 -2.73 6.52 5.75
C VAL A 87 -4.03 7.23 5.42
N ILE A 88 -5.13 6.49 5.46
CA ILE A 88 -6.50 6.97 5.20
C ILE A 88 -7.21 7.41 6.49
N GLY A 89 -6.86 6.84 7.64
CA GLY A 89 -7.42 7.19 8.94
C GLY A 89 -6.63 6.60 10.11
N ALA A 90 -6.79 7.20 11.28
CA ALA A 90 -6.20 6.87 12.58
C ALA A 90 -7.14 7.35 13.71
N SER A 91 -8.35 6.77 13.75
CA SER A 91 -9.50 7.30 14.52
C SER A 91 -9.59 6.85 15.99
N VAL A 92 -8.46 6.57 16.65
CA VAL A 92 -8.49 6.21 18.07
C VAL A 92 -8.80 7.45 18.92
N LYS A 93 -9.85 7.39 19.73
CA LYS A 93 -10.26 8.47 20.63
C LYS A 93 -10.02 8.10 22.08
N ARG A 94 -9.59 9.09 22.86
CA ARG A 94 -9.63 9.07 24.32
C ARG A 94 -10.79 9.96 24.74
N VAL A 95 -11.64 9.45 25.63
CA VAL A 95 -12.81 10.16 26.15
C VAL A 95 -12.73 10.27 27.67
N TRP A 96 -13.15 11.40 28.22
CA TRP A 96 -13.35 11.58 29.64
C TRP A 96 -14.83 11.60 29.93
N LEU A 97 -15.24 10.89 30.98
CA LEU A 97 -16.62 10.78 31.40
C LEU A 97 -16.84 11.54 32.71
N ASP A 98 -18.01 12.14 32.88
CA ASP A 98 -18.44 12.62 34.20
C ASP A 98 -18.88 11.47 35.11
N SER A 99 -19.27 11.81 36.35
CA SER A 99 -19.78 10.86 37.34
C SER A 99 -21.08 10.14 36.93
N ARG A 100 -21.73 10.56 35.83
CA ARG A 100 -22.93 9.94 35.25
C ARG A 100 -22.62 9.14 33.97
N GLY A 101 -21.34 8.96 33.64
CA GLY A 101 -20.89 8.23 32.45
C GLY A 101 -21.05 9.02 31.14
N ARG A 102 -21.29 10.33 31.18
CA ARG A 102 -21.44 11.16 29.97
C ARG A 102 -20.10 11.69 29.51
N VAL A 103 -19.84 11.66 28.20
CA VAL A 103 -18.61 12.24 27.62
C VAL A 103 -18.58 13.76 27.88
N VAL A 104 -17.55 14.22 28.57
CA VAL A 104 -17.31 15.64 28.88
C VAL A 104 -16.15 16.23 28.09
N ASP A 105 -15.21 15.41 27.66
CA ASP A 105 -14.09 15.82 26.84
C ASP A 105 -13.61 14.63 26.00
N TRP A 106 -12.93 14.91 24.89
CA TRP A 106 -12.30 13.89 24.07
C TRP A 106 -11.14 14.45 23.25
N GLU A 107 -10.20 13.56 22.91
CA GLU A 107 -9.12 13.89 21.99
C GLU A 107 -8.74 12.71 21.10
N TRP A 108 -8.05 13.01 20.00
CA TRP A 108 -7.42 12.01 19.16
C TRP A 108 -6.14 11.51 19.79
N VAL A 109 -5.98 10.19 19.80
CA VAL A 109 -4.83 9.52 20.40
C VAL A 109 -3.74 9.34 19.34
N PRO A 110 -2.46 9.62 19.67
CA PRO A 110 -1.36 9.29 18.79
C PRO A 110 -1.35 7.80 18.47
N THR A 111 -1.41 7.49 17.18
CA THR A 111 -1.46 6.14 16.63
C THR A 111 -0.26 5.97 15.72
N GLU A 112 0.31 4.77 15.66
CA GLU A 112 1.35 4.44 14.69
C GLU A 112 0.93 3.31 13.77
N ALA A 113 1.39 3.41 12.52
CA ALA A 113 1.37 2.33 11.55
C ALA A 113 2.80 1.82 11.37
N LEU A 114 2.94 0.49 11.30
CA LEU A 114 4.20 -0.20 11.14
C LEU A 114 4.15 -1.14 9.94
N ILE A 115 5.33 -1.43 9.39
CA ILE A 115 5.52 -2.42 8.33
C ILE A 115 6.62 -3.40 8.70
N SER A 116 6.41 -4.67 8.35
CA SER A 116 7.44 -5.71 8.31
C SER A 116 7.54 -6.20 6.87
N TYR A 117 8.77 -6.27 6.36
CA TYR A 117 9.04 -6.71 5.00
C TYR A 117 9.99 -7.89 5.02
N ASN A 118 9.62 -8.97 4.35
CA ASN A 118 10.43 -10.19 4.25
C ASN A 118 10.86 -10.72 5.63
N ASN A 119 9.90 -10.86 6.55
CA ASN A 119 10.13 -11.31 7.93
C ASN A 119 11.07 -10.42 8.75
N SER A 120 11.31 -9.17 8.35
CA SER A 120 12.03 -8.21 9.18
C SER A 120 11.26 -7.87 10.44
N SER A 121 11.93 -7.27 11.42
CA SER A 121 11.25 -6.56 12.51
C SER A 121 10.33 -5.47 11.95
N TYR A 122 9.25 -5.18 12.68
CA TYR A 122 8.35 -4.07 12.37
C TYR A 122 9.07 -2.74 12.53
N SER A 123 8.96 -1.87 11.53
CA SER A 123 9.43 -0.49 11.57
C SER A 123 8.25 0.46 11.38
N ARG A 124 8.28 1.59 12.08
CA ARG A 124 7.26 2.63 11.99
C ARG A 124 7.32 3.30 10.61
N ILE A 125 6.16 3.41 9.96
CA ILE A 125 5.98 4.16 8.71
C ILE A 125 5.14 5.43 8.89
N TRP A 126 4.36 5.52 9.95
CA TRP A 126 3.59 6.72 10.28
C TRP A 126 3.34 6.79 11.79
N TYR A 127 3.31 8.01 12.33
CA TYR A 127 2.94 8.28 13.73
C TYR A 127 2.38 9.68 13.87
N ASN A 128 1.08 9.78 14.18
CA ASN A 128 0.43 11.03 14.53
C ASN A 128 -1.00 10.79 15.05
N THR A 129 -1.80 11.84 15.16
CA THR A 129 -3.24 11.79 15.42
C THR A 129 -4.05 11.90 14.12
N GLN A 130 -5.35 11.55 14.17
CA GLN A 130 -6.28 11.68 13.02
C GLN A 130 -6.22 13.03 12.32
N ASN A 131 -6.08 14.13 13.08
CA ASN A 131 -6.03 15.49 12.51
C ASN A 131 -4.83 15.73 11.58
N ASN A 132 -3.81 14.89 11.65
CA ASN A 132 -2.60 14.97 10.84
C ASN A 132 -2.56 13.90 9.73
N VAL A 133 -3.67 13.19 9.53
CA VAL A 133 -3.81 12.25 8.41
C VAL A 133 -4.04 13.06 7.13
N ASN A 134 -3.16 12.86 6.15
CA ASN A 134 -3.35 13.33 4.78
C ASN A 134 -3.36 12.11 3.85
N PRO A 135 -4.55 11.69 3.34
CA PRO A 135 -4.67 10.53 2.47
C PRO A 135 -3.90 10.63 1.15
N ASN A 136 -3.44 11.82 0.75
CA ASN A 136 -2.66 12.02 -0.47
C ASN A 136 -1.15 11.84 -0.24
N THR A 137 -0.68 11.80 1.00
CA THR A 137 0.74 11.67 1.32
C THR A 137 1.16 10.21 1.35
N ILE A 138 2.20 9.87 0.58
CA ILE A 138 2.87 8.58 0.65
C ILE A 138 3.75 8.57 1.89
N VAL A 139 3.44 7.69 2.84
CA VAL A 139 4.19 7.54 4.11
C VAL A 139 5.29 6.49 4.00
N HIS A 140 5.18 5.59 3.03
CA HIS A 140 6.20 4.59 2.75
C HIS A 140 6.19 4.22 1.26
N SER A 141 7.37 4.05 0.68
CA SER A 141 7.51 3.58 -0.70
C SER A 141 8.67 2.60 -0.77
N ARG A 142 8.46 1.44 -1.42
CA ARG A 142 9.46 0.36 -1.50
C ARG A 142 9.23 -0.53 -2.71
N ASN A 143 10.34 -1.01 -3.30
CA ASN A 143 10.29 -2.14 -4.22
C ASN A 143 10.08 -3.43 -3.42
N VAL A 144 9.01 -4.16 -3.72
CA VAL A 144 8.67 -5.44 -3.10
C VAL A 144 8.93 -6.55 -4.11
N TYR A 145 9.58 -7.61 -3.68
CA TYR A 145 10.01 -8.70 -4.56
C TYR A 145 9.11 -9.92 -4.42
N ASN A 146 9.09 -10.74 -5.47
CA ASN A 146 8.35 -11.99 -5.51
C ASN A 146 8.61 -12.85 -4.25
N ASN A 147 7.56 -13.42 -3.68
CA ASN A 147 7.55 -14.29 -2.51
C ASN A 147 8.11 -13.66 -1.22
N GLN A 148 8.20 -12.33 -1.13
CA GLN A 148 8.64 -11.64 0.08
C GLN A 148 7.42 -11.06 0.83
N PRO A 149 7.03 -11.63 1.98
CA PRO A 149 5.81 -11.24 2.66
C PRO A 149 5.89 -9.81 3.19
N ILE A 150 4.78 -9.09 3.05
CA ILE A 150 4.56 -7.76 3.58
C ILE A 150 3.49 -7.87 4.66
N ARG A 151 3.80 -7.34 5.83
CA ARG A 151 2.88 -7.33 6.97
C ARG A 151 2.78 -5.93 7.53
N PHE A 152 1.61 -5.62 8.05
CA PHE A 152 1.33 -4.34 8.67
C PHE A 152 1.02 -4.53 10.14
N GLY A 153 1.27 -3.47 10.92
CA GLY A 153 0.89 -3.44 12.31
C GLY A 153 0.40 -2.06 12.70
N GLY A 154 -0.38 -2.02 13.77
CA GLY A 154 -0.93 -0.79 14.32
C GLY A 154 -1.00 -0.87 15.84
N ARG A 155 -0.78 0.28 16.48
CA ARG A 155 -0.99 0.48 17.92
C ARG A 155 -1.11 1.97 18.23
N TYR A 156 -1.61 2.29 19.41
CA TYR A 156 -1.77 3.66 19.88
C TYR A 156 -1.15 3.86 21.27
N LEU A 157 -1.05 5.12 21.66
CA LEU A 157 -0.45 5.56 22.91
C LEU A 157 -1.51 5.71 24.01
N ASN A 158 -1.42 4.94 25.09
CA ASN A 158 -2.31 5.03 26.24
C ASN A 158 -2.16 6.37 26.98
N SER A 159 -3.11 6.67 27.90
CA SER A 159 -3.10 7.89 28.73
C SER A 159 -1.86 8.04 29.61
N ASN A 160 -1.24 6.94 30.01
CA ASN A 160 -0.02 6.92 30.80
C ASN A 160 1.27 7.07 29.96
N GLY A 161 1.15 7.30 28.65
CA GLY A 161 2.31 7.40 27.76
C GLY A 161 2.88 6.04 27.30
N SER A 162 2.30 4.91 27.70
CA SER A 162 2.74 3.59 27.26
C SER A 162 2.06 3.21 25.94
N TRP A 163 2.74 2.39 25.12
CA TRP A 163 2.11 1.78 23.96
C TRP A 163 1.07 0.75 24.41
N ASN A 164 -0.05 0.66 23.69
CA ASN A 164 -0.96 -0.48 23.80
C ASN A 164 -0.40 -1.71 23.02
N THR A 165 -1.19 -2.79 23.01
CA THR A 165 -0.90 -4.00 22.26
C THR A 165 -0.63 -3.70 20.78
N LEU A 166 0.45 -4.26 20.25
CA LEU A 166 0.70 -4.25 18.81
C LEU A 166 -0.20 -5.28 18.13
N TYR A 167 -1.17 -4.82 17.37
CA TYR A 167 -1.94 -5.67 16.46
C TYR A 167 -1.23 -5.76 15.12
N THR A 168 -1.20 -6.96 14.54
CA THR A 168 -0.51 -7.20 13.27
C THR A 168 -1.40 -7.96 12.31
N SER A 169 -1.12 -7.84 11.02
CA SER A 169 -1.79 -8.59 9.95
C SER A 169 -1.46 -10.09 9.91
N THR A 170 -0.76 -10.59 10.94
CA THR A 170 -0.57 -12.02 11.22
C THR A 170 -1.36 -12.52 12.42
N ASN A 171 -1.89 -11.63 13.27
CA ASN A 171 -2.65 -12.03 14.44
C ASN A 171 -4.07 -12.42 14.03
N THR A 172 -4.51 -13.63 14.35
CA THR A 172 -5.83 -14.17 13.95
C THR A 172 -7.00 -13.68 14.80
N ASN A 173 -6.80 -12.68 15.66
CA ASN A 173 -7.79 -12.21 16.65
C ASN A 173 -8.82 -11.20 16.08
N GLY A 174 -9.03 -11.17 14.76
CA GLY A 174 -9.99 -10.25 14.13
C GLY A 174 -9.57 -8.77 14.06
N ASN A 175 -8.47 -8.37 14.70
CA ASN A 175 -8.02 -6.97 14.78
C ASN A 175 -7.43 -6.39 13.50
N ALA A 176 -7.18 -7.21 12.48
CA ALA A 176 -6.64 -6.76 11.21
C ALA A 176 -7.39 -7.44 10.08
N VAL A 177 -7.68 -6.70 9.00
CA VAL A 177 -8.24 -7.26 7.78
C VAL A 177 -7.68 -6.54 6.57
N ALA A 178 -7.33 -7.31 5.54
CA ALA A 178 -7.06 -6.78 4.20
C ALA A 178 -8.34 -6.80 3.37
N LEU A 179 -8.69 -5.67 2.78
CA LEU A 179 -9.87 -5.49 1.94
C LEU A 179 -9.45 -5.10 0.52
N LYS A 180 -9.95 -5.84 -0.47
CA LYS A 180 -9.78 -5.54 -1.90
C LYS A 180 -11.07 -4.97 -2.48
N ASN A 181 -10.97 -4.46 -3.71
CA ASN A 181 -12.12 -3.92 -4.43
C ASN A 181 -13.25 -4.97 -4.53
N GLY A 182 -14.47 -4.58 -4.14
CA GLY A 182 -15.66 -5.41 -4.10
C GLY A 182 -15.91 -6.12 -2.76
N ASP A 183 -14.94 -6.14 -1.84
CA ASP A 183 -15.15 -6.76 -0.53
C ASP A 183 -16.17 -5.95 0.31
N THR A 184 -16.93 -6.65 1.14
CA THR A 184 -17.78 -5.99 2.14
C THR A 184 -16.94 -5.65 3.38
N PRO A 185 -16.97 -4.40 3.87
CA PRO A 185 -16.32 -4.06 5.14
C PRO A 185 -16.83 -4.95 6.28
N PRO A 186 -16.01 -5.24 7.31
CA PRO A 186 -16.43 -6.04 8.45
C PRO A 186 -17.69 -5.49 9.12
N THR A 187 -18.66 -6.37 9.40
CA THR A 187 -19.95 -6.04 10.04
C THR A 187 -20.06 -6.51 11.50
N THR A 188 -18.99 -7.10 12.07
CA THR A 188 -18.97 -7.67 13.42
C THR A 188 -18.35 -6.73 14.47
N GLU A 189 -18.70 -6.98 15.73
CA GLU A 189 -18.79 -6.01 16.85
C GLU A 189 -17.50 -5.29 17.33
N PRO A 190 -16.25 -5.73 17.13
CA PRO A 190 -15.12 -4.85 17.48
C PRO A 190 -14.97 -3.65 16.52
N LEU A 191 -15.28 -3.87 15.23
CA LEU A 191 -15.13 -2.88 14.16
C LEU A 191 -16.42 -2.05 13.96
N TYR A 192 -17.59 -2.68 14.11
CA TYR A 192 -18.90 -2.05 13.87
C TYR A 192 -19.25 -0.93 14.87
N GLN A 193 -18.78 -1.01 16.13
CA GLN A 193 -19.15 -0.06 17.17
C GLN A 193 -18.43 1.31 17.07
N GLN A 194 -17.59 1.52 16.05
CA GLN A 194 -16.88 2.78 15.86
C GLN A 194 -17.62 3.69 14.85
N PRO A 195 -18.39 4.70 15.28
CA PRO A 195 -19.03 5.66 14.36
C PRO A 195 -18.02 6.44 13.48
N THR A 196 -16.73 6.39 13.82
CA THR A 196 -15.67 7.00 13.03
C THR A 196 -15.07 6.08 11.96
N LEU A 197 -15.19 4.75 12.09
CA LEU A 197 -14.73 3.77 11.08
C LEU A 197 -15.41 4.03 9.74
N GLU A 198 -16.73 4.19 9.80
CA GLU A 198 -17.57 4.51 8.65
C GLU A 198 -17.10 5.79 7.96
N SER A 199 -16.76 6.84 8.72
CA SER A 199 -16.44 8.16 8.14
C SER A 199 -15.22 8.20 7.21
N PHE A 200 -14.17 7.40 7.48
CA PHE A 200 -12.98 7.37 6.62
C PHE A 200 -13.06 6.33 5.50
N LEU A 201 -13.92 5.32 5.63
CA LEU A 201 -14.15 4.34 4.58
C LEU A 201 -15.15 4.87 3.54
N VAL A 202 -16.09 5.75 3.90
CA VAL A 202 -17.12 6.31 3.00
C VAL A 202 -16.63 6.72 1.61
N PRO A 203 -15.50 7.45 1.44
CA PRO A 203 -15.01 7.81 0.10
C PRO A 203 -14.58 6.61 -0.77
N TYR A 204 -14.34 5.47 -0.11
CA TYR A 204 -13.90 4.20 -0.69
C TYR A 204 -15.01 3.15 -0.66
N LEU A 205 -16.28 3.56 -0.55
CA LEU A 205 -17.43 2.66 -0.69
C LEU A 205 -18.19 2.91 -2.00
N ASP A 206 -18.75 1.87 -2.58
CA ASP A 206 -19.74 1.97 -3.66
C ASP A 206 -21.15 2.26 -3.13
N GLN A 207 -22.12 2.35 -4.03
CA GLN A 207 -23.52 2.63 -3.68
C GLN A 207 -24.17 1.52 -2.84
N ASN A 208 -23.58 0.32 -2.81
CA ASN A 208 -24.05 -0.83 -2.06
C ASN A 208 -23.29 -1.02 -0.74
N GLY A 209 -22.33 -0.15 -0.43
CA GLY A 209 -21.49 -0.23 0.78
C GLY A 209 -20.29 -1.19 0.66
N ASN A 210 -19.94 -1.66 -0.54
CA ASN A 210 -18.73 -2.47 -0.76
C ASN A 210 -17.52 -1.58 -1.04
N ILE A 211 -16.32 -2.10 -0.78
CA ILE A 211 -15.06 -1.40 -1.02
C ILE A 211 -14.89 -1.07 -2.50
N LYS A 212 -14.64 0.20 -2.79
CA LYS A 212 -14.42 0.77 -4.12
C LYS A 212 -13.06 1.45 -4.17
N ILE A 213 -12.05 0.73 -4.64
CA ILE A 213 -10.66 1.18 -4.74
C ILE A 213 -10.07 0.80 -6.10
N GLY A 214 -8.87 1.30 -6.40
CA GLY A 214 -8.19 0.97 -7.64
C GLY A 214 -7.94 -0.54 -7.78
N PRO A 215 -7.79 -1.05 -9.01
CA PRO A 215 -7.69 -2.49 -9.25
C PRO A 215 -6.50 -3.14 -8.54
N LYS A 216 -5.44 -2.38 -8.20
CA LYS A 216 -4.22 -2.86 -7.53
C LYS A 216 -4.09 -2.41 -6.07
N ASP A 217 -5.13 -1.77 -5.54
CA ASP A 217 -5.10 -1.23 -4.19
C ASP A 217 -5.64 -2.27 -3.20
N VAL A 218 -5.11 -2.22 -1.98
CA VAL A 218 -5.62 -2.96 -0.80
C VAL A 218 -5.78 -1.96 0.33
N ILE A 219 -6.92 -2.02 1.02
CA ILE A 219 -7.10 -1.33 2.30
C ILE A 219 -6.73 -2.29 3.42
N MET A 220 -5.74 -1.91 4.21
CA MET A 220 -5.44 -2.58 5.48
C MET A 220 -6.18 -1.87 6.60
N LEU A 221 -7.13 -2.56 7.21
CA LEU A 221 -7.93 -2.03 8.31
C LEU A 221 -7.51 -2.68 9.63
N PHE A 222 -7.39 -1.87 10.67
CA PHE A 222 -7.00 -2.30 12.01
C PHE A 222 -8.00 -1.81 13.06
N GLU A 223 -8.50 -2.72 13.89
CA GLU A 223 -9.19 -2.40 15.13
C GLU A 223 -8.19 -2.44 16.28
N LEU A 224 -7.99 -1.29 16.91
CA LEU A 224 -6.91 -1.12 17.91
C LEU A 224 -7.42 -1.07 19.34
N THR A 225 -8.72 -0.86 19.57
CA THR A 225 -9.28 -0.54 20.90
C THR A 225 -9.95 -1.73 21.59
N HIS A 226 -10.43 -2.71 20.83
CA HIS A 226 -11.08 -3.91 21.37
C HIS A 226 -10.48 -5.17 20.75
N THR A 227 -10.46 -6.26 21.52
CA THR A 227 -10.28 -7.62 21.00
C THR A 227 -11.61 -8.35 21.10
N ASP A 228 -11.86 -9.29 20.20
CA ASP A 228 -12.92 -10.31 20.38
C ASP A 228 -12.74 -11.07 21.71
#